data_AF-A0A256Z4B6-F1
#
_entry.id   AF-A0A256Z4B6-F1
#
_cell.length_a   1.000
_cell.length_b   1.000
_cell.length_c   1.000
_cell.angle_alpha   90.00
_cell.angle_beta   90.00
_cell.angle_gamma   90.00
#
_symmetry.space_group_name_H-M   'P 1'
#
loop_
_entity.id
_entity.type
_entity.pdbx_description
1 polymer ?
#
loop_
_entity_poly.entity_id
_entity_poly.type
_entity_poly.pdbx_seq_one_letter_code
_entity_poly.pdbx_strand_id
1 'polypeptide(L)'
;MNEGLIKHYVRDSAKPLEIVDDAKNAKDGEQAAIINKNGDIIALAIARRGKFRVQIIFKKSKELPEPFKSKSTMDDVLKGNDEYLRMLVSRSLAHLVVINERVGLPTVLSYSGGKDSLLSLHLALNAGIEPKLLFNDTGLEFPETVSNVYNVSKIYGLELIIANAGDKFWRSVNVFGPPAKDYRWCCKVVKLIPIAKTYKKYFSRGLLVIIGQRALESIDRSWSGRVWRNRWLPLALNTTPIQEWDQLSEWLYIIRNKLPVNPLYFRGFDRLGCYLCPAAYIAEYYIVSKEHPELWERWLNVLNEWCTKLCLPKQWVRFHLWRWLNPLGQGRRRVELWLGLKKPSNWINEYERRSGLSITGYEISGGYVIKIKEGIPIEGIVKQYRIIGRKLIVSNGNVAILDSVREVRVSKHTIEVRSSENPFEYAILTLKLAIRWSRCVGCGNCSLWCPRGAISLNNECPEVNPEKCIGCGICVEVCPLAEVFTEKLIVSRLVGNPKGRPRRLKALSLEYVKALRRKQISKEGRDSEVKEHYEGISDLFSEEGNG
;
A
#
# COMPACT_ATOMS: atom_id res chain seq x y z
N MET A 1 -36.42 8.08 -12.21
CA MET A 1 -35.47 8.73 -11.29
C MET A 1 -35.96 8.65 -9.83
N ASN A 2 -36.19 7.45 -9.28
CA ASN A 2 -36.72 7.28 -7.90
C ASN A 2 -35.90 6.28 -7.04
N GLU A 3 -34.67 5.96 -7.42
CA GLU A 3 -33.82 4.97 -6.73
C GLU A 3 -32.51 5.57 -6.22
N GLY A 4 -32.60 6.64 -5.44
CA GLY A 4 -31.46 7.15 -4.66
C GLY A 4 -31.16 6.27 -3.44
N LEU A 5 -29.89 6.21 -3.02
CA LEU A 5 -29.46 5.58 -1.75
C LEU A 5 -30.07 6.20 -0.49
N ILE A 6 -30.63 7.40 -0.64
CA ILE A 6 -31.20 8.23 0.43
C ILE A 6 -32.61 8.60 -0.03
N LYS A 7 -33.63 8.25 0.78
CA LYS A 7 -35.01 8.72 0.56
C LYS A 7 -35.02 10.23 0.70
N HIS A 8 -35.78 10.94 -0.13
CA HIS A 8 -35.95 12.37 0.04
C HIS A 8 -37.43 12.70 0.28
N TYR A 9 -37.68 13.67 1.15
CA TYR A 9 -39.02 14.17 1.47
C TYR A 9 -39.05 15.68 1.21
N VAL A 10 -40.07 16.14 0.50
CA VAL A 10 -40.20 17.57 0.19
C VAL A 10 -40.92 18.27 1.36
N ARG A 11 -40.21 19.13 2.09
CA ARG A 11 -40.78 20.05 3.09
C ARG A 11 -40.04 21.38 3.04
N ASP A 12 -40.77 22.49 3.14
CA ASP A 12 -40.19 23.84 3.14
C ASP A 12 -39.51 24.20 4.47
N SER A 13 -39.79 23.46 5.54
CA SER A 13 -39.13 23.61 6.84
C SER A 13 -39.05 22.28 7.60
N ALA A 14 -38.16 22.20 8.58
CA ALA A 14 -38.01 21.04 9.46
C ALA A 14 -37.61 21.50 10.87
N LYS A 15 -38.14 20.84 11.91
CA LYS A 15 -37.79 21.04 13.32
C LYS A 15 -37.01 19.85 13.88
N PRO A 16 -36.12 20.04 14.86
CA PRO A 16 -35.41 18.92 15.47
C PRO A 16 -36.38 17.89 16.03
N LEU A 17 -36.10 16.60 15.81
CA LEU A 17 -36.92 15.46 16.22
C LEU A 17 -38.32 15.36 15.60
N GLU A 18 -38.68 16.28 14.68
CA GLU A 18 -39.93 16.22 13.95
C GLU A 18 -40.03 14.90 13.18
N ILE A 19 -41.21 14.29 13.24
CA ILE A 19 -41.52 13.08 12.48
C ILE A 19 -41.92 13.50 11.07
N VAL A 20 -41.30 12.86 10.08
CA VAL A 20 -41.71 12.99 8.69
C VAL A 20 -42.91 12.06 8.47
N ASP A 21 -44.12 12.62 8.41
CA ASP A 21 -45.40 11.90 8.49
C ASP A 21 -45.63 10.89 7.36
N ASP A 22 -45.03 11.12 6.19
CA ASP A 22 -45.20 10.29 4.99
C ASP A 22 -44.39 8.97 5.07
N ALA A 23 -43.79 8.67 6.22
CA ALA A 23 -42.75 7.65 6.34
C ALA A 23 -43.08 6.53 7.34
N LYS A 24 -44.31 6.01 7.29
CA LYS A 24 -44.70 4.79 8.02
C LYS A 24 -43.92 3.59 7.44
N ASN A 25 -43.26 2.80 8.30
CA ASN A 25 -42.46 1.60 7.97
C ASN A 25 -40.98 1.81 7.59
N ALA A 26 -40.31 2.82 8.14
CA ALA A 26 -38.86 2.99 7.96
C ALA A 26 -38.04 1.97 8.78
N LYS A 27 -36.97 1.39 8.23
CA LYS A 27 -36.07 0.53 9.01
C LYS A 27 -35.18 1.38 9.91
N ASP A 28 -35.09 1.04 11.20
CA ASP A 28 -34.25 1.77 12.15
C ASP A 28 -32.81 1.91 11.65
N GLY A 29 -32.30 3.15 11.63
CA GLY A 29 -31.00 3.51 11.08
C GLY A 29 -31.00 3.99 9.63
N GLU A 30 -32.10 3.83 8.87
CA GLU A 30 -32.24 4.46 7.55
C GLU A 30 -32.12 5.98 7.64
N GLN A 31 -31.54 6.59 6.62
CA GLN A 31 -31.40 8.05 6.49
C GLN A 31 -32.27 8.57 5.36
N ALA A 32 -32.86 9.75 5.58
CA ALA A 32 -33.60 10.47 4.57
C ALA A 32 -33.18 11.94 4.55
N ALA A 33 -33.05 12.50 3.35
CA ALA A 33 -32.87 13.92 3.14
C ALA A 33 -34.24 14.61 3.17
N ILE A 34 -34.32 15.79 3.77
CA ILE A 34 -35.48 16.66 3.62
C ILE A 34 -35.05 17.78 2.69
N ILE A 35 -35.77 17.92 1.58
CA ILE A 35 -35.50 18.91 0.55
C ILE A 35 -36.63 19.96 0.52
N ASN A 36 -36.31 21.22 0.23
CA ASN A 36 -37.33 22.23 -0.03
C ASN A 36 -37.89 22.07 -1.47
N LYS A 37 -38.91 22.85 -1.83
CA LYS A 37 -39.47 22.89 -3.20
C LYS A 37 -38.46 23.24 -4.30
N ASN A 38 -37.34 23.88 -3.95
CA ASN A 38 -36.28 24.25 -4.89
C ASN A 38 -35.25 23.12 -5.09
N GLY A 39 -35.36 22.01 -4.35
CA GLY A 39 -34.44 20.88 -4.40
C GLY A 39 -33.25 20.97 -3.42
N ASP A 40 -33.17 22.02 -2.59
CA ASP A 40 -32.10 22.18 -1.60
C ASP A 40 -32.31 21.25 -0.41
N ILE A 41 -31.25 20.57 0.05
CA ILE A 41 -31.29 19.74 1.25
C ILE A 41 -31.27 20.63 2.49
N ILE A 42 -32.38 20.70 3.22
CA ILE A 42 -32.54 21.54 4.42
C ILE A 42 -32.36 20.77 5.74
N ALA A 43 -32.54 19.45 5.72
CA ALA A 43 -32.33 18.63 6.91
C ALA A 43 -32.05 17.16 6.56
N LEU A 44 -31.59 16.41 7.55
CA LEU A 44 -31.36 14.97 7.49
C LEU A 44 -32.12 14.30 8.64
N ALA A 45 -32.98 13.36 8.29
CA ALA A 45 -33.78 12.56 9.20
C ALA A 45 -33.22 11.13 9.30
N ILE A 46 -33.32 10.54 10.49
CA ILE A 46 -32.90 9.16 10.77
C ILE A 46 -34.09 8.39 11.32
N ALA A 47 -34.32 7.20 10.78
CA ALA A 47 -35.37 6.29 11.24
C ALA A 47 -35.08 5.75 12.65
N ARG A 48 -36.03 5.92 13.57
CA ARG A 48 -36.05 5.29 14.90
C ARG A 48 -37.48 4.85 15.25
N ARG A 49 -37.64 3.62 15.75
CA ARG A 49 -38.94 3.02 16.06
C ARG A 49 -39.91 3.10 14.87
N GLY A 50 -39.42 2.83 13.66
CA GLY A 50 -40.26 2.78 12.46
C GLY A 50 -40.62 4.12 11.82
N LYS A 51 -40.09 5.25 12.32
CA LYS A 51 -40.39 6.61 11.83
C LYS A 51 -39.13 7.43 11.62
N PHE A 52 -39.03 8.17 10.51
CA PHE A 52 -37.95 9.13 10.30
C PHE A 52 -38.13 10.35 11.20
N ARG A 53 -37.11 10.62 12.02
CA ARG A 53 -37.04 11.80 12.88
C ARG A 53 -35.90 12.69 12.44
N VAL A 54 -36.16 13.98 12.26
CA VAL A 54 -35.14 14.98 11.95
C VAL A 54 -34.04 14.95 13.02
N GLN A 55 -32.79 14.77 12.61
CA GLN A 55 -31.63 14.78 13.52
C GLN A 55 -30.74 15.98 13.28
N ILE A 56 -30.51 16.31 12.01
CA ILE A 56 -29.63 17.40 11.60
C ILE A 56 -30.49 18.35 10.80
N ILE A 57 -30.53 19.61 11.19
CA ILE A 57 -31.06 20.68 10.34
C ILE A 57 -29.85 21.41 9.79
N PHE A 58 -29.75 21.46 8.47
CA PHE A 58 -28.82 22.35 7.83
C PHE A 58 -29.41 23.73 7.99
N LYS A 59 -28.86 24.49 8.95
CA LYS A 59 -29.14 25.92 8.99
C LYS A 59 -28.75 26.43 7.60
N LYS A 60 -29.70 27.08 6.91
CA LYS A 60 -29.36 28.00 5.83
C LYS A 60 -28.19 28.79 6.38
N SER A 61 -27.01 28.69 5.76
CA SER A 61 -25.88 29.50 6.21
C SER A 61 -26.46 30.88 6.38
N LYS A 62 -26.37 31.48 7.59
CA LYS A 62 -26.57 32.93 7.67
C LYS A 62 -25.78 33.45 6.48
N GLU A 63 -26.41 34.25 5.61
CA GLU A 63 -25.62 35.07 4.70
C GLU A 63 -24.60 35.71 5.62
N LEU A 64 -23.37 35.21 5.55
CA LEU A 64 -22.29 35.79 6.32
C LEU A 64 -22.31 37.20 5.78
N PRO A 65 -22.60 38.23 6.61
CA PRO A 65 -22.65 39.59 6.11
C PRO A 65 -21.36 39.76 5.32
N GLU A 66 -21.45 40.00 4.01
CA GLU A 66 -20.26 40.06 3.17
C GLU A 66 -19.38 41.13 3.84
N PRO A 67 -18.26 40.74 4.47
CA PRO A 67 -17.58 41.65 5.38
C PRO A 67 -16.97 42.83 4.62
N PHE A 68 -16.94 42.74 3.29
CA PHE A 68 -16.37 43.70 2.37
C PHE A 68 -17.38 44.07 1.29
N LYS A 69 -17.49 45.37 0.98
CA LYS A 69 -18.38 45.92 -0.05
C LYS A 69 -17.94 45.59 -1.48
N SER A 70 -16.71 45.10 -1.66
CA SER A 70 -16.13 44.75 -2.95
C SER A 70 -15.75 43.28 -2.98
N LYS A 71 -15.97 42.63 -4.13
CA LYS A 71 -15.51 41.27 -4.38
C LYS A 71 -14.00 41.28 -4.61
N SER A 72 -13.26 40.48 -3.86
CA SER A 72 -11.83 40.29 -4.08
C SER A 72 -11.57 39.51 -5.36
N THR A 73 -10.57 39.93 -6.13
CA THR A 73 -10.08 39.20 -7.30
C THR A 73 -9.03 38.15 -6.89
N MET A 74 -8.69 37.22 -7.79
CA MET A 74 -7.58 36.28 -7.55
C MET A 74 -6.25 37.03 -7.36
N ASP A 75 -6.04 38.16 -8.03
CA ASP A 75 -4.85 38.99 -7.86
C ASP A 75 -4.78 39.60 -6.46
N ASP A 76 -5.91 40.00 -5.88
CA ASP A 76 -5.96 40.50 -4.50
C ASP A 76 -5.59 39.39 -3.50
N VAL A 77 -6.07 38.16 -3.74
CA VAL A 77 -5.69 36.99 -2.95
C VAL A 77 -4.19 36.72 -3.07
N LEU A 78 -3.62 36.76 -4.28
CA LEU A 78 -2.19 36.55 -4.50
C LEU A 78 -1.34 37.64 -3.83
N LYS A 79 -1.75 38.91 -3.92
CA LYS A 79 -1.07 40.03 -3.25
C LYS A 79 -1.12 39.88 -1.73
N GLY A 80 -2.30 39.55 -1.18
CA GLY A 80 -2.48 39.36 0.26
C GLY A 80 -1.67 38.20 0.84
N ASN A 81 -1.26 37.23 0.01
CA ASN A 81 -0.45 36.07 0.42
C ASN A 81 1.01 36.13 -0.05
N ASP A 82 1.45 37.23 -0.70
CA ASP A 82 2.75 37.29 -1.39
C ASP A 82 3.93 37.09 -0.44
N GLU A 83 3.93 37.77 0.71
CA GLU A 83 5.00 37.66 1.72
C GLU A 83 5.17 36.23 2.22
N TYR A 84 4.05 35.57 2.58
CA TYR A 84 4.05 34.20 3.05
C TYR A 84 4.52 33.22 1.96
N LEU A 85 4.07 33.39 0.72
CA LEU A 85 4.52 32.57 -0.41
C LEU A 85 6.02 32.74 -0.67
N ARG A 86 6.55 33.97 -0.62
CA ARG A 86 8.00 34.23 -0.78
C ARG A 86 8.82 33.55 0.33
N MET A 87 8.34 33.60 1.58
CA MET A 87 8.98 32.91 2.69
C MET A 87 9.02 31.39 2.44
N LEU A 88 7.90 30.78 2.04
CA LEU A 88 7.84 29.35 1.75
C LEU A 88 8.79 28.96 0.60
N VAL A 89 8.78 29.72 -0.49
CA VAL A 89 9.69 29.52 -1.63
C VAL A 89 11.15 29.61 -1.20
N SER A 90 11.52 30.67 -0.48
CA SER A 90 12.89 30.85 0.01
C SER A 90 13.37 29.67 0.87
N ARG A 91 12.53 29.20 1.80
CA ARG A 91 12.82 28.01 2.64
C ARG A 91 12.98 26.73 1.82
N SER A 92 12.20 26.58 0.76
CA SER A 92 12.27 25.43 -0.14
C SER A 92 13.53 25.46 -1.01
N LEU A 93 13.88 26.61 -1.59
CA LEU A 93 15.08 26.78 -2.42
C LEU A 93 16.35 26.58 -1.60
N ALA A 94 16.47 27.23 -0.44
CA ALA A 94 17.62 27.08 0.45
C ALA A 94 17.83 25.60 0.84
N HIS A 95 16.75 24.88 1.14
CA HIS A 95 16.81 23.46 1.44
C HIS A 95 17.32 22.62 0.26
N LEU A 96 16.81 22.88 -0.95
CA LEU A 96 17.19 22.15 -2.16
C LEU A 96 18.65 22.36 -2.54
N VAL A 97 19.15 23.59 -2.49
CA VAL A 97 20.56 23.91 -2.77
C VAL A 97 21.47 23.17 -1.79
N VAL A 98 21.21 23.33 -0.48
CA VAL A 98 22.03 22.72 0.57
C VAL A 98 22.04 21.20 0.46
N ILE A 99 20.89 20.55 0.25
CA ILE A 99 20.86 19.09 0.19
C ILE A 99 21.50 18.55 -1.09
N ASN A 100 21.32 19.22 -2.23
CA ASN A 100 21.92 18.80 -3.49
C ASN A 100 23.45 18.89 -3.45
N GLU A 101 24.00 20.00 -2.94
CA GLU A 101 25.46 20.19 -2.79
C GLU A 101 26.07 19.22 -1.78
N ARG A 102 25.44 19.00 -0.62
CA ARG A 102 25.99 18.11 0.42
C ARG A 102 25.96 16.65 0.04
N VAL A 103 24.99 16.22 -0.76
CA VAL A 103 24.80 14.81 -1.09
C VAL A 103 25.63 14.41 -2.30
N GLY A 104 25.72 15.27 -3.33
CA GLY A 104 26.54 15.02 -4.52
C GLY A 104 26.17 13.76 -5.32
N LEU A 105 24.94 13.23 -5.14
CA LEU A 105 24.41 12.09 -5.89
C LEU A 105 23.57 12.56 -7.08
N PRO A 106 23.36 11.71 -8.10
CA PRO A 106 22.40 12.00 -9.16
C PRO A 106 21.02 12.33 -8.59
N THR A 107 20.46 13.47 -9.02
CA THR A 107 19.17 13.94 -8.54
C THR A 107 18.05 13.49 -9.48
N VAL A 108 17.05 12.84 -8.88
CA VAL A 108 15.85 12.35 -9.54
C VAL A 108 14.65 13.00 -8.88
N LEU A 109 13.67 13.42 -9.68
CA LEU A 109 12.39 13.89 -9.17
C LEU A 109 11.31 12.86 -9.47
N SER A 110 10.68 12.34 -8.42
CA SER A 110 9.55 11.41 -8.55
C SER A 110 8.31 12.19 -8.99
N TYR A 111 8.05 12.21 -10.29
CA TYR A 111 6.96 12.98 -10.88
C TYR A 111 5.73 12.09 -11.10
N SER A 112 4.62 12.38 -10.44
CA SER A 112 3.39 11.55 -10.54
C SER A 112 2.31 12.14 -11.44
N GLY A 113 2.55 13.30 -12.07
CA GLY A 113 1.52 14.06 -12.79
C GLY A 113 0.52 14.77 -11.86
N GLY A 114 0.87 14.90 -10.58
CA GLY A 114 0.06 15.61 -9.57
C GLY A 114 0.62 17.00 -9.27
N LYS A 115 -0.21 17.83 -8.63
CA LYS A 115 0.13 19.20 -8.21
C LYS A 115 1.35 19.27 -7.30
N ASP A 116 1.48 18.34 -6.34
CA ASP A 116 2.57 18.35 -5.35
C ASP A 116 3.93 18.01 -5.97
N SER A 117 3.94 17.07 -6.93
CA SER A 117 5.14 16.78 -7.72
C SER A 117 5.48 17.90 -8.70
N LEU A 118 4.48 18.62 -9.23
CA LEU A 118 4.68 19.77 -10.13
C LEU A 118 5.27 20.97 -9.41
N LEU A 119 4.75 21.29 -8.22
CA LEU A 119 5.32 22.32 -7.35
C LEU A 119 6.77 21.99 -6.99
N SER A 120 7.03 20.75 -6.57
CA SER A 120 8.40 20.31 -6.23
C SER A 120 9.35 20.40 -7.42
N LEU A 121 8.86 20.11 -8.63
CA LEU A 121 9.62 20.24 -9.87
C LEU A 121 9.97 21.69 -10.17
N HIS A 122 8.98 22.56 -10.12
CA HIS A 122 9.21 23.98 -10.39
C HIS A 122 10.16 24.62 -9.35
N LEU A 123 10.05 24.23 -8.09
CA LEU A 123 11.00 24.66 -7.04
C LEU A 123 12.42 24.10 -7.26
N ALA A 124 12.56 22.86 -7.74
CA ALA A 124 13.86 22.28 -8.08
C ALA A 124 14.54 23.05 -9.23
N LEU A 125 13.79 23.34 -10.30
CA LEU A 125 14.29 24.11 -11.43
C LEU A 125 14.70 25.53 -11.02
N ASN A 126 13.88 26.19 -10.18
CA ASN A 126 14.22 27.51 -9.64
C ASN A 126 15.43 27.50 -8.69
N ALA A 127 15.79 26.34 -8.14
CA ALA A 127 17.02 26.16 -7.35
C ALA A 127 18.25 25.87 -8.25
N GLY A 128 18.10 25.89 -9.58
CA GLY A 128 19.16 25.55 -10.53
C GLY A 128 19.43 24.05 -10.63
N ILE A 129 18.49 23.21 -10.17
CA ILE A 129 18.62 21.75 -10.22
C ILE A 129 17.81 21.24 -11.41
N GLU A 130 18.48 20.55 -12.34
CA GLU A 130 17.86 19.85 -13.46
C GLU A 130 17.77 18.34 -13.16
N PRO A 131 16.69 17.87 -12.50
CA PRO A 131 16.57 16.47 -12.15
C PRO A 131 16.17 15.62 -13.37
N LYS A 132 16.55 14.34 -13.34
CA LYS A 132 15.85 13.34 -14.17
C LYS A 132 14.45 13.11 -13.61
N LEU A 133 13.42 13.12 -14.44
CA LEU A 133 12.07 12.79 -14.00
C LEU A 133 11.91 11.27 -13.93
N LEU A 134 11.35 10.78 -12.83
CA LEU A 134 10.94 9.39 -12.69
C LEU A 134 9.42 9.33 -12.60
N PHE A 135 8.79 8.74 -13.60
CA PHE A 135 7.38 8.38 -13.57
C PHE A 135 7.21 6.88 -13.33
N ASN A 136 6.42 6.51 -12.34
CA ASN A 136 6.05 5.12 -12.11
C ASN A 136 4.70 4.82 -12.74
N ASP A 137 4.73 4.23 -13.93
CA ASP A 137 3.56 3.76 -14.65
C ASP A 137 3.10 2.42 -14.07
N THR A 138 2.01 2.45 -13.29
CA THR A 138 1.41 1.24 -12.72
C THR A 138 0.51 0.49 -13.71
N GLY A 139 0.22 1.07 -14.87
CA GLY A 139 -0.83 0.62 -15.79
C GLY A 139 -2.25 0.91 -15.27
N LEU A 140 -2.39 1.77 -14.25
CA LEU A 140 -3.67 2.09 -13.59
C LEU A 140 -3.91 3.60 -13.46
N GLU A 141 -3.05 4.39 -14.08
CA GLU A 141 -3.15 5.84 -14.15
C GLU A 141 -4.25 6.24 -15.12
N PHE A 142 -4.77 7.45 -14.94
CA PHE A 142 -5.65 8.05 -15.94
C PHE A 142 -4.87 8.40 -17.21
N PRO A 143 -5.47 8.28 -18.41
CA PRO A 143 -4.85 8.73 -19.66
C PRO A 143 -4.37 10.19 -19.59
N GLU A 144 -5.14 11.07 -18.96
CA GLU A 144 -4.80 12.47 -18.75
C GLU A 144 -3.56 12.65 -17.87
N THR A 145 -3.40 11.79 -16.86
CA THR A 145 -2.20 11.80 -16.00
C THR A 145 -0.97 11.37 -16.77
N VAL A 146 -1.07 10.31 -17.56
CA VAL A 146 0.04 9.86 -18.40
C VAL A 146 0.41 10.96 -19.41
N SER A 147 -0.58 11.53 -20.10
CA SER A 147 -0.38 12.64 -21.05
C SER A 147 0.26 13.86 -20.39
N ASN A 148 -0.22 14.26 -19.21
CA ASN A 148 0.35 15.37 -18.45
C ASN A 148 1.84 15.14 -18.11
N VAL A 149 2.22 13.93 -17.72
CA VAL A 149 3.63 13.58 -17.43
C VAL A 149 4.53 13.80 -18.65
N TYR A 150 4.14 13.30 -19.82
CA TYR A 150 4.92 13.52 -21.05
C TYR A 150 4.95 15.00 -21.44
N ASN A 151 3.82 15.69 -21.34
CA ASN A 151 3.74 17.12 -21.66
C ASN A 151 4.64 17.96 -20.75
N VAL A 152 4.64 17.71 -19.43
CA VAL A 152 5.50 18.42 -18.48
C VAL A 152 6.98 18.13 -18.74
N SER A 153 7.35 16.86 -19.00
CA SER A 153 8.72 16.52 -19.40
C SER A 153 9.16 17.29 -20.65
N LYS A 154 8.28 17.40 -21.67
CA LYS A 154 8.55 18.14 -22.90
C LYS A 154 8.65 19.65 -22.67
N ILE A 155 7.74 20.24 -21.90
CA ILE A 155 7.71 21.69 -21.60
C ILE A 155 9.02 22.13 -20.94
N TYR A 156 9.53 21.34 -20.00
CA TYR A 156 10.76 21.67 -19.26
C TYR A 156 12.03 21.04 -19.86
N GLY A 157 11.93 20.28 -20.95
CA GLY A 157 13.08 19.67 -21.62
C GLY A 157 13.83 18.61 -20.79
N LEU A 158 13.15 17.93 -19.86
CA LEU A 158 13.79 17.02 -18.90
C LEU A 158 13.72 15.55 -19.33
N GLU A 159 14.79 14.79 -19.09
CA GLU A 159 14.83 13.34 -19.30
C GLU A 159 13.77 12.63 -18.45
N LEU A 160 12.92 11.83 -19.09
CA LEU A 160 11.87 11.04 -18.43
C LEU A 160 12.25 9.56 -18.39
N ILE A 161 12.46 9.06 -17.18
CA ILE A 161 12.65 7.63 -16.89
C ILE A 161 11.31 7.04 -16.44
N ILE A 162 10.87 5.98 -17.12
CA ILE A 162 9.62 5.29 -16.82
C ILE A 162 9.89 3.97 -16.10
N ALA A 163 9.39 3.85 -14.87
CA ALA A 163 9.31 2.59 -14.14
C ALA A 163 7.99 1.89 -14.46
N ASN A 164 7.99 1.04 -15.49
CA ASN A 164 6.77 0.42 -16.02
C ASN A 164 6.43 -0.92 -15.33
N ALA A 165 5.19 -1.04 -14.84
CA ALA A 165 4.66 -2.27 -14.25
C ALA A 165 4.01 -3.23 -15.25
N GLY A 166 3.59 -2.74 -16.42
CA GLY A 166 2.88 -3.48 -17.47
C GLY A 166 1.54 -4.02 -16.98
N ASP A 167 1.22 -5.24 -17.41
CA ASP A 167 -0.02 -5.94 -17.07
C ASP A 167 -0.02 -6.60 -15.67
N LYS A 168 1.04 -6.40 -14.87
CA LYS A 168 1.25 -7.13 -13.62
C LYS A 168 0.13 -6.99 -12.63
N PHE A 169 -0.55 -5.83 -12.57
CA PHE A 169 -1.71 -5.67 -11.70
C PHE A 169 -2.81 -6.66 -12.06
N TRP A 170 -3.14 -6.75 -13.35
CA TRP A 170 -4.23 -7.58 -13.87
C TRP A 170 -3.94 -9.07 -13.72
N ARG A 171 -2.69 -9.49 -13.91
CA ARG A 171 -2.29 -10.87 -13.59
C ARG A 171 -2.34 -11.16 -12.09
N SER A 172 -1.89 -10.20 -11.28
CA SER A 172 -1.78 -10.38 -9.83
C SER A 172 -3.13 -10.34 -9.11
N VAL A 173 -4.12 -9.58 -9.60
CA VAL A 173 -5.44 -9.47 -8.94
C VAL A 173 -6.20 -10.80 -8.97
N ASN A 174 -5.95 -11.66 -9.96
CA ASN A 174 -6.52 -13.01 -10.03
C ASN A 174 -5.98 -13.94 -8.94
N VAL A 175 -4.78 -13.64 -8.43
CA VAL A 175 -4.16 -14.36 -7.31
C VAL A 175 -4.52 -13.70 -5.98
N PHE A 176 -4.16 -12.43 -5.78
CA PHE A 176 -4.32 -11.75 -4.49
C PHE A 176 -5.76 -11.34 -4.17
N GLY A 177 -6.61 -11.21 -5.19
CA GLY A 177 -7.90 -10.53 -5.08
C GLY A 177 -7.79 -9.01 -5.03
N PRO A 178 -8.94 -8.32 -4.94
CA PRO A 178 -8.97 -6.86 -4.96
C PRO A 178 -8.08 -6.24 -3.89
N PRO A 179 -7.30 -5.19 -4.20
CA PRO A 179 -6.51 -4.49 -3.21
C PRO A 179 -7.42 -3.81 -2.19
N ALA A 180 -6.97 -3.72 -0.94
CA ALA A 180 -7.74 -3.16 0.17
C ALA A 180 -6.95 -2.09 0.94
N LYS A 181 -7.62 -1.27 1.74
CA LYS A 181 -6.99 -0.22 2.56
C LYS A 181 -6.03 -0.79 3.59
N ASP A 182 -6.47 -1.86 4.25
CA ASP A 182 -5.72 -2.64 5.24
C ASP A 182 -4.75 -3.64 4.59
N TYR A 183 -4.78 -3.74 3.26
CA TYR A 183 -3.84 -4.54 2.51
C TYR A 183 -3.65 -4.11 1.05
N ARG A 184 -2.66 -3.24 0.83
CA ARG A 184 -2.33 -2.64 -0.48
C ARG A 184 -1.20 -3.40 -1.20
N TRP A 185 -1.40 -4.68 -1.53
CA TRP A 185 -0.39 -5.45 -2.28
C TRP A 185 0.03 -4.78 -3.59
N CYS A 186 -0.90 -4.09 -4.26
CA CYS A 186 -0.63 -3.40 -5.52
C CYS A 186 0.51 -2.38 -5.37
N CYS A 187 0.58 -1.65 -4.24
CA CYS A 187 1.71 -0.74 -3.98
C CYS A 187 3.06 -1.46 -3.95
N LYS A 188 3.11 -2.72 -3.51
CA LYS A 188 4.36 -3.51 -3.56
C LYS A 188 4.66 -3.96 -4.97
N VAL A 189 3.66 -4.55 -5.64
CA VAL A 189 3.83 -5.23 -6.93
C VAL A 189 4.06 -4.26 -8.09
N VAL A 190 3.28 -3.19 -8.17
CA VAL A 190 3.25 -2.28 -9.33
C VAL A 190 3.81 -0.88 -9.05
N LYS A 191 4.11 -0.53 -7.79
CA LYS A 191 4.82 0.74 -7.49
C LYS A 191 6.25 0.51 -7.03
N LEU A 192 6.41 -0.14 -5.87
CA LEU A 192 7.72 -0.24 -5.23
C LEU A 192 8.72 -1.05 -6.06
N ILE A 193 8.31 -2.21 -6.57
CA ILE A 193 9.22 -3.11 -7.30
C ILE A 193 9.67 -2.54 -8.65
N PRO A 194 8.79 -1.98 -9.51
CA PRO A 194 9.23 -1.32 -10.75
C PRO A 194 10.21 -0.17 -10.48
N ILE A 195 9.93 0.69 -9.49
CA ILE A 195 10.85 1.76 -9.07
C ILE A 195 12.19 1.16 -8.65
N ALA A 196 12.18 0.13 -7.81
CA ALA A 196 13.39 -0.50 -7.31
C ALA A 196 14.27 -1.10 -8.42
N LYS A 197 13.66 -1.78 -9.40
CA LYS A 197 14.37 -2.31 -10.57
C LYS A 197 14.98 -1.19 -11.40
N THR A 198 14.23 -0.10 -11.57
CA THR A 198 14.70 1.09 -12.28
C THR A 198 15.87 1.74 -11.56
N TYR A 199 15.79 1.91 -10.24
CA TYR A 199 16.90 2.46 -9.44
C TYR A 199 18.16 1.61 -9.54
N LYS A 200 18.02 0.28 -9.43
CA LYS A 200 19.16 -0.62 -9.56
C LYS A 200 19.80 -0.56 -10.97
N LYS A 201 18.99 -0.35 -12.01
CA LYS A 201 19.44 -0.26 -13.40
C LYS A 201 20.18 1.05 -13.70
N TYR A 202 19.62 2.20 -13.29
CA TYR A 202 20.12 3.51 -13.67
C TYR A 202 21.01 4.17 -12.60
N PHE A 203 20.85 3.81 -11.32
CA PHE A 203 21.44 4.50 -10.17
C PHE A 203 22.06 3.51 -9.16
N SER A 204 22.97 2.66 -9.64
CA SER A 204 23.57 1.59 -8.82
C SER A 204 24.41 2.09 -7.64
N ARG A 205 24.92 3.33 -7.69
CA ARG A 205 25.70 3.98 -6.63
C ARG A 205 24.86 4.82 -5.65
N GLY A 206 23.55 4.89 -5.87
CA GLY A 206 22.62 5.71 -5.08
C GLY A 206 22.17 6.99 -5.80
N LEU A 207 21.18 7.64 -5.22
CA LEU A 207 20.52 8.81 -5.77
C LEU A 207 19.84 9.66 -4.69
N LEU A 208 19.73 10.97 -4.97
CA LEU A 208 18.87 11.89 -4.24
C LEU A 208 17.50 11.95 -4.94
N VAL A 209 16.43 11.66 -4.21
CA VAL A 209 15.06 11.63 -4.74
C VAL A 209 14.26 12.78 -4.17
N ILE A 210 13.92 13.76 -5.01
CA ILE A 210 12.97 14.83 -4.69
C ILE A 210 11.56 14.26 -4.83
N ILE A 211 10.74 14.40 -3.79
CA ILE A 211 9.33 13.99 -3.80
C ILE A 211 8.41 15.12 -3.33
N GLY A 212 7.20 15.17 -3.89
CA GLY A 212 6.15 16.08 -3.46
C GLY A 212 5.35 15.54 -2.28
N GLN A 213 5.98 15.43 -1.10
CA GLN A 213 5.30 15.03 0.14
C GLN A 213 5.10 16.24 1.05
N ARG A 214 3.92 16.36 1.65
CA ARG A 214 3.61 17.42 2.63
C ARG A 214 3.18 16.82 3.96
N ALA A 215 3.55 17.49 5.06
CA ALA A 215 3.19 17.09 6.42
C ALA A 215 1.66 17.03 6.61
N LEU A 216 0.94 17.98 6.01
CA LEU A 216 -0.51 18.14 6.16
C LEU A 216 -1.35 17.10 5.38
N GLU A 217 -0.72 16.20 4.61
CA GLU A 217 -1.46 15.14 3.90
C GLU A 217 -1.90 13.98 4.81
N SER A 218 -1.15 13.70 5.89
CA SER A 218 -1.50 12.70 6.90
C SER A 218 -0.64 12.83 8.16
N ILE A 219 -1.13 12.27 9.28
CA ILE A 219 -0.37 12.17 10.53
C ILE A 219 0.98 11.47 10.29
N ASP A 220 1.01 10.32 9.61
CA ASP A 220 2.27 9.61 9.35
C ASP A 220 3.32 10.47 8.59
N ARG A 221 2.86 11.36 7.70
CA ARG A 221 3.73 12.24 6.91
C ARG A 221 4.23 13.44 7.71
N SER A 222 3.48 13.92 8.70
CA SER A 222 3.92 15.04 9.55
C SER A 222 5.09 14.65 10.47
N TRP A 223 5.22 13.37 10.80
CA TRP A 223 6.34 12.84 11.58
C TRP A 223 7.60 12.62 10.73
N SER A 224 7.49 12.72 9.40
CA SER A 224 8.64 12.63 8.51
C SER A 224 9.39 13.96 8.49
N GLY A 225 10.72 13.94 8.61
CA GLY A 225 11.55 15.10 8.34
C GLY A 225 11.63 15.44 6.85
N ARG A 226 12.28 16.55 6.50
CA ARG A 226 12.50 16.95 5.09
C ARG A 226 13.45 16.02 4.32
N VAL A 227 14.26 15.22 5.03
CA VAL A 227 15.21 14.26 4.46
C VAL A 227 15.10 12.94 5.21
N TRP A 228 15.03 11.84 4.49
CA TRP A 228 15.03 10.50 5.08
C TRP A 228 15.55 9.46 4.10
N ARG A 229 16.13 8.39 4.63
CA ARG A 229 16.56 7.26 3.82
C ARG A 229 15.38 6.34 3.53
N ASN A 230 15.19 5.96 2.27
CA ASN A 230 14.07 5.09 1.91
C ASN A 230 14.28 3.70 2.55
N ARG A 231 13.32 3.27 3.37
CA ARG A 231 13.38 1.98 4.09
C ARG A 231 13.46 0.79 3.13
N TRP A 232 12.81 0.89 1.98
CA TRP A 232 12.72 -0.17 1.00
C TRP A 232 13.81 -0.08 -0.08
N LEU A 233 14.42 1.09 -0.23
CA LEU A 233 15.48 1.32 -1.21
C LEU A 233 16.61 2.06 -0.51
N PRO A 234 17.47 1.36 0.24
CA PRO A 234 18.48 2.01 1.06
C PRO A 234 19.46 2.87 0.28
N LEU A 235 19.60 2.70 -1.03
CA LEU A 235 20.46 3.56 -1.87
C LEU A 235 19.78 4.87 -2.29
N ALA A 236 18.48 5.03 -2.03
CA ALA A 236 17.73 6.26 -2.27
C ALA A 236 17.63 7.10 -1.00
N LEU A 237 18.18 8.31 -1.06
CA LEU A 237 17.96 9.36 -0.07
C LEU A 237 16.79 10.21 -0.56
N ASN A 238 15.68 10.20 0.17
CA ASN A 238 14.51 10.99 -0.20
C ASN A 238 14.57 12.37 0.45
N THR A 239 14.06 13.37 -0.25
CA THR A 239 13.83 14.70 0.28
C THR A 239 12.56 15.32 -0.28
N THR A 240 11.96 16.26 0.47
CA THR A 240 10.82 17.06 -0.01
C THR A 240 11.07 18.55 0.27
N PRO A 241 10.93 19.43 -0.74
CA PRO A 241 11.04 20.87 -0.56
C PRO A 241 9.77 21.48 0.05
N ILE A 242 8.66 20.73 0.07
CA ILE A 242 7.33 21.26 0.37
C ILE A 242 6.72 20.70 1.67
N GLN A 243 7.55 20.19 2.58
CA GLN A 243 7.06 19.54 3.81
C GLN A 243 6.06 20.38 4.60
N GLU A 244 6.28 21.69 4.68
CA GLU A 244 5.47 22.63 5.48
C GLU A 244 4.37 23.33 4.68
N TRP A 245 4.26 23.06 3.38
CA TRP A 245 3.29 23.73 2.53
C TRP A 245 1.88 23.21 2.78
N ASP A 246 0.93 24.11 2.96
CA ASP A 246 -0.49 23.81 2.92
C ASP A 246 -1.02 23.79 1.48
N GLN A 247 -2.24 23.25 1.31
CA GLN A 247 -2.80 23.03 -0.03
C GLN A 247 -3.22 24.34 -0.72
N LEU A 248 -3.60 25.36 0.06
CA LEU A 248 -3.96 26.66 -0.50
C LEU A 248 -2.71 27.34 -1.05
N SER A 249 -1.63 27.40 -0.28
CA SER A 249 -0.36 27.99 -0.70
C SER A 249 0.21 27.32 -1.95
N GLU A 250 0.12 25.99 -2.04
CA GLU A 250 0.48 25.24 -3.24
C GLU A 250 -0.32 25.69 -4.47
N TRP A 251 -1.63 25.79 -4.36
CA TRP A 251 -2.48 26.24 -5.47
C TRP A 251 -2.24 27.69 -5.86
N LEU A 252 -2.10 28.59 -4.87
CA LEU A 252 -1.77 30.00 -5.13
C LEU A 252 -0.44 30.11 -5.88
N TYR A 253 0.56 29.31 -5.52
CA TYR A 253 1.82 29.26 -6.25
C TYR A 253 1.64 28.75 -7.69
N ILE A 254 0.91 27.65 -7.89
CA ILE A 254 0.63 27.08 -9.21
C ILE A 254 -0.08 28.11 -10.11
N ILE A 255 -1.09 28.80 -9.58
CA ILE A 255 -1.87 29.82 -10.29
C ILE A 255 -0.99 31.01 -10.65
N ARG A 256 -0.23 31.54 -9.67
CA ARG A 256 0.68 32.68 -9.88
C ARG A 256 1.70 32.43 -10.99
N ASN A 257 2.25 31.22 -11.03
CA ASN A 257 3.28 30.84 -12.00
C ASN A 257 2.70 30.18 -13.27
N LYS A 258 1.36 30.08 -13.38
CA LYS A 258 0.66 29.49 -14.54
C LYS A 258 1.19 28.09 -14.91
N LEU A 259 1.42 27.24 -13.91
CA LEU A 259 2.04 25.93 -14.13
C LEU A 259 1.09 24.95 -14.86
N PRO A 260 1.62 24.02 -15.67
CA PRO A 260 0.83 23.07 -16.46
C PRO A 260 0.25 21.95 -15.58
N VAL A 261 -0.81 22.28 -14.85
CA VAL A 261 -1.48 21.35 -13.94
C VAL A 261 -2.33 20.32 -14.71
N ASN A 262 -2.47 19.13 -14.12
CA ASN A 262 -3.28 18.07 -14.71
C ASN A 262 -4.76 18.48 -14.77
N PRO A 263 -5.44 18.30 -15.93
CA PRO A 263 -6.82 18.75 -16.10
C PRO A 263 -7.83 18.07 -15.16
N LEU A 264 -7.52 16.89 -14.62
CA LEU A 264 -8.42 16.16 -13.73
C LEU A 264 -8.74 16.93 -12.43
N TYR A 265 -7.87 17.85 -12.00
CA TYR A 265 -8.17 18.69 -10.83
C TYR A 265 -9.40 19.59 -11.06
N PHE A 266 -9.64 20.03 -12.29
CA PHE A 266 -10.82 20.81 -12.65
C PHE A 266 -12.10 19.96 -12.79
N ARG A 267 -11.95 18.64 -12.79
CA ARG A 267 -13.06 17.67 -12.85
C ARG A 267 -13.45 17.11 -11.49
N GLY A 268 -12.91 17.66 -10.41
CA GLY A 268 -13.29 17.32 -9.03
C GLY A 268 -12.39 16.29 -8.34
N PHE A 269 -11.27 15.89 -8.95
CA PHE A 269 -10.27 15.06 -8.28
C PHE A 269 -9.40 15.92 -7.34
N ASP A 270 -9.27 15.52 -6.08
CA ASP A 270 -8.43 16.23 -5.09
C ASP A 270 -7.00 15.68 -5.04
N ARG A 271 -6.84 14.38 -5.35
CA ARG A 271 -5.57 13.66 -5.45
C ARG A 271 -5.59 12.73 -6.64
N LEU A 272 -4.50 12.75 -7.38
CA LEU A 272 -4.32 11.89 -8.55
C LEU A 272 -3.51 10.65 -8.17
N GLY A 273 -4.02 9.50 -8.62
CA GLY A 273 -3.42 8.20 -8.39
C GLY A 273 -4.07 7.15 -9.28
N CYS A 274 -3.95 5.88 -8.89
CA CYS A 274 -4.61 4.79 -9.61
C CYS A 274 -6.13 4.95 -9.53
N TYR A 275 -6.85 4.87 -10.65
CA TYR A 275 -8.31 5.14 -10.69
C TYR A 275 -9.16 4.16 -9.84
N LEU A 276 -8.63 2.97 -9.54
CA LEU A 276 -9.28 1.94 -8.73
C LEU A 276 -8.71 1.82 -7.30
N CYS A 277 -7.94 2.80 -6.84
CA CYS A 277 -7.22 2.73 -5.57
C CYS A 277 -8.20 2.57 -4.38
N PRO A 278 -8.06 1.56 -3.50
CA PRO A 278 -8.96 1.37 -2.36
C PRO A 278 -8.93 2.54 -1.37
N ALA A 279 -7.91 3.40 -1.41
CA ALA A 279 -7.80 4.59 -0.58
C ALA A 279 -8.57 5.80 -1.13
N ALA A 280 -8.98 5.79 -2.40
CA ALA A 280 -9.71 6.87 -3.08
C ALA A 280 -11.05 7.19 -2.40
N TYR A 281 -11.56 8.40 -2.57
CA TYR A 281 -12.89 8.74 -2.08
C TYR A 281 -13.96 8.02 -2.91
N ILE A 282 -15.12 7.74 -2.30
CA ILE A 282 -16.22 7.08 -3.03
C ILE A 282 -16.75 7.99 -4.14
N ALA A 283 -16.74 9.31 -3.91
CA ALA A 283 -17.11 10.30 -4.91
C ALA A 283 -16.20 10.22 -6.16
N GLU A 284 -14.91 9.93 -6.00
CA GLU A 284 -14.00 9.77 -7.13
C GLU A 284 -14.40 8.57 -7.99
N TYR A 285 -14.79 7.44 -7.40
CA TYR A 285 -15.29 6.31 -8.20
C TYR A 285 -16.52 6.66 -9.02
N TYR A 286 -17.39 7.52 -8.52
CA TYR A 286 -18.54 8.00 -9.28
C TYR A 286 -18.11 8.85 -10.47
N ILE A 287 -17.14 9.75 -10.28
CA ILE A 287 -16.55 10.54 -11.37
C ILE A 287 -15.89 9.60 -12.40
N VAL A 288 -15.07 8.65 -11.95
CA VAL A 288 -14.44 7.63 -12.80
C VAL A 288 -15.47 6.85 -13.61
N SER A 289 -16.57 6.42 -12.97
CA SER A 289 -17.62 5.64 -13.65
C SER A 289 -18.36 6.43 -14.74
N LYS A 290 -18.34 7.76 -14.65
CA LYS A 290 -18.97 8.65 -15.63
C LYS A 290 -18.00 9.06 -16.74
N GLU A 291 -16.79 9.47 -16.38
CA GLU A 291 -15.81 10.02 -17.32
C GLU A 291 -14.99 8.94 -18.01
N HIS A 292 -14.77 7.79 -17.36
CA HIS A 292 -13.99 6.67 -17.87
C HIS A 292 -14.74 5.35 -17.67
N PRO A 293 -15.91 5.17 -18.33
CA PRO A 293 -16.76 3.99 -18.13
C PRO A 293 -16.02 2.68 -18.43
N GLU A 294 -15.18 2.64 -19.46
CA GLU A 294 -14.41 1.44 -19.83
C GLU A 294 -13.41 1.00 -18.74
N LEU A 295 -12.68 1.96 -18.15
CA LEU A 295 -11.75 1.68 -17.06
C LEU A 295 -12.49 1.15 -15.83
N TRP A 296 -13.65 1.74 -15.54
CA TRP A 296 -14.48 1.34 -14.42
C TRP A 296 -15.14 -0.03 -14.64
N GLU A 297 -15.67 -0.29 -15.83
CA GLU A 297 -16.30 -1.57 -16.19
C GLU A 297 -15.31 -2.72 -16.10
N ARG A 298 -14.09 -2.54 -16.63
CA ARG A 298 -13.01 -3.51 -16.47
C ARG A 298 -12.76 -3.85 -14.99
N TRP A 299 -12.81 -2.84 -14.12
CA TRP A 299 -12.65 -3.05 -12.69
C TRP A 299 -13.85 -3.74 -12.03
N LEU A 300 -15.08 -3.34 -12.41
CA LEU A 300 -16.31 -3.97 -11.93
C LEU A 300 -16.36 -5.46 -12.29
N ASN A 301 -15.89 -5.85 -13.47
CA ASN A 301 -15.84 -7.26 -13.88
C ASN A 301 -14.99 -8.09 -12.91
N VAL A 302 -13.78 -7.62 -12.58
CA VAL A 302 -12.91 -8.27 -11.58
C VAL A 302 -13.60 -8.35 -10.22
N LEU A 303 -14.27 -7.27 -9.78
CA LEU A 303 -14.98 -7.26 -8.51
C LEU A 303 -16.14 -8.26 -8.49
N ASN A 304 -16.89 -8.37 -9.58
CA ASN A 304 -18.01 -9.30 -9.69
C ASN A 304 -17.56 -10.76 -9.71
N GLU A 305 -16.49 -11.08 -10.44
CA GLU A 305 -15.87 -12.42 -10.43
C GLU A 305 -15.45 -12.83 -9.01
N TRP A 306 -14.77 -11.93 -8.30
CA TRP A 306 -14.38 -12.18 -6.91
C TRP A 306 -15.58 -12.24 -5.96
N CYS A 307 -16.62 -11.44 -6.18
CA CYS A 307 -17.85 -11.50 -5.40
C CYS A 307 -18.49 -12.90 -5.49
N THR A 308 -18.56 -13.46 -6.70
CA THR A 308 -19.08 -14.80 -6.97
C THR A 308 -18.17 -15.88 -6.37
N LYS A 309 -16.85 -15.80 -6.61
CA LYS A 309 -15.86 -16.75 -6.07
C LYS A 309 -15.89 -16.84 -4.54
N LEU A 310 -16.13 -15.71 -3.88
CA LEU A 310 -16.19 -15.64 -2.42
C LEU A 310 -17.60 -15.87 -1.87
N CYS A 311 -18.57 -16.22 -2.72
CA CYS A 311 -20.02 -16.26 -2.47
C CYS A 311 -20.44 -15.17 -1.47
N LEU A 312 -20.14 -13.92 -1.85
CA LEU A 312 -20.52 -12.71 -1.13
C LEU A 312 -21.75 -12.08 -1.80
N PRO A 313 -22.57 -11.34 -1.03
CA PRO A 313 -23.74 -10.66 -1.58
C PRO A 313 -23.32 -9.49 -2.49
N LYS A 314 -24.14 -9.16 -3.51
CA LYS A 314 -23.86 -8.06 -4.47
C LYS A 314 -23.57 -6.71 -3.80
N GLN A 315 -24.11 -6.50 -2.60
CA GLN A 315 -23.83 -5.40 -1.70
C GLN A 315 -22.33 -5.19 -1.44
N TRP A 316 -21.53 -6.25 -1.48
CA TRP A 316 -20.08 -6.17 -1.31
C TRP A 316 -19.40 -5.31 -2.40
N VAL A 317 -19.85 -5.43 -3.65
CA VAL A 317 -19.40 -4.58 -4.76
C VAL A 317 -20.09 -3.22 -4.68
N ARG A 318 -21.41 -3.19 -4.60
CA ARG A 318 -22.23 -1.94 -4.62
C ARG A 318 -21.81 -0.94 -3.54
N PHE A 319 -21.49 -1.41 -2.34
CA PHE A 319 -21.07 -0.56 -1.22
C PHE A 319 -19.55 -0.50 -1.03
N HIS A 320 -18.78 -0.97 -2.02
CA HIS A 320 -17.32 -0.92 -2.02
C HIS A 320 -16.68 -1.59 -0.79
N LEU A 321 -17.30 -2.65 -0.27
CA LEU A 321 -16.81 -3.37 0.91
C LEU A 321 -15.53 -4.16 0.63
N TRP A 322 -15.22 -4.39 -0.66
CA TRP A 322 -13.95 -4.96 -1.13
C TRP A 322 -12.71 -4.17 -0.69
N ARG A 323 -12.88 -2.90 -0.31
CA ARG A 323 -11.81 -2.00 0.17
C ARG A 323 -11.25 -2.41 1.54
N TRP A 324 -11.78 -3.46 2.17
CA TRP A 324 -11.27 -4.03 3.41
C TRP A 324 -11.13 -5.54 3.26
N LEU A 325 -9.89 -6.02 3.43
CA LEU A 325 -9.61 -7.45 3.44
C LEU A 325 -10.16 -8.09 4.72
N ASN A 326 -9.98 -7.44 5.87
CA ASN A 326 -10.46 -7.92 7.15
C ASN A 326 -11.98 -7.73 7.29
N PRO A 327 -12.79 -8.80 7.35
CA PRO A 327 -14.23 -8.70 7.48
C PRO A 327 -14.68 -8.11 8.82
N LEU A 328 -13.85 -8.24 9.87
CA LEU A 328 -14.10 -7.66 11.20
C LEU A 328 -13.41 -6.30 11.40
N GLY A 329 -12.83 -5.73 10.34
CA GLY A 329 -12.24 -4.40 10.37
C GLY A 329 -13.30 -3.34 10.67
N GLN A 330 -12.98 -2.36 11.53
CA GLN A 330 -13.94 -1.32 11.95
C GLN A 330 -14.58 -0.59 10.75
N GLY A 331 -13.83 -0.38 9.67
CA GLY A 331 -14.33 0.28 8.45
C GLY A 331 -15.45 -0.51 7.77
N ARG A 332 -15.19 -1.77 7.41
CA ARG A 332 -16.20 -2.66 6.80
C ARG A 332 -17.38 -2.88 7.73
N ARG A 333 -17.13 -3.16 9.02
CA ARG A 333 -18.18 -3.44 9.99
C ARG A 333 -19.11 -2.24 10.21
N ARG A 334 -18.57 -1.02 10.21
CA ARG A 334 -19.38 0.21 10.31
C ARG A 334 -20.35 0.33 9.13
N VAL A 335 -19.89 0.05 7.91
CA VAL A 335 -20.75 0.08 6.72
C VAL A 335 -21.78 -1.05 6.76
N GLU A 336 -21.38 -2.27 7.13
CA GLU A 336 -22.31 -3.40 7.29
C GLU A 336 -23.43 -3.09 8.31
N LEU A 337 -23.08 -2.51 9.46
CA LEU A 337 -24.05 -2.09 10.49
C LEU A 337 -25.00 -1.00 9.99
N TRP A 338 -24.48 -0.01 9.24
CA TRP A 338 -25.29 1.03 8.61
C TRP A 338 -26.31 0.45 7.61
N LEU A 339 -25.95 -0.65 6.95
CA LEU A 339 -26.83 -1.39 6.04
C LEU A 339 -27.80 -2.36 6.76
N GLY A 340 -27.81 -2.38 8.10
CA GLY A 340 -28.69 -3.24 8.90
C GLY A 340 -28.19 -4.68 9.08
N LEU A 341 -26.94 -5.00 8.70
CA LEU A 341 -26.36 -6.34 8.87
C LEU A 341 -25.92 -6.57 10.32
N LYS A 342 -26.82 -7.15 11.13
CA LYS A 342 -26.59 -7.39 12.56
C LYS A 342 -25.46 -8.36 12.87
N LYS A 343 -25.24 -9.39 12.06
CA LYS A 343 -24.13 -10.34 12.23
C LYS A 343 -23.00 -10.03 11.25
N PRO A 344 -21.72 -10.09 11.66
CA PRO A 344 -20.61 -9.96 10.74
C PRO A 344 -20.60 -11.14 9.76
N SER A 345 -20.00 -10.92 8.59
CA SER A 345 -19.70 -11.99 7.66
C SER A 345 -18.82 -13.07 8.33
N ASN A 346 -19.07 -14.35 8.02
CA ASN A 346 -18.24 -15.44 8.54
C ASN A 346 -16.84 -15.35 7.91
N TRP A 347 -15.93 -14.70 8.64
CA TRP A 347 -14.59 -14.40 8.17
C TRP A 347 -13.73 -15.65 7.96
N ILE A 348 -13.99 -16.74 8.68
CA ILE A 348 -13.29 -18.02 8.51
C ILE A 348 -13.58 -18.56 7.11
N ASN A 349 -14.86 -18.64 6.73
CA ASN A 349 -15.28 -19.12 5.42
C ASN A 349 -14.86 -18.16 4.29
N GLU A 350 -14.84 -16.85 4.54
CA GLU A 350 -14.32 -15.89 3.56
C GLU A 350 -12.80 -16.06 3.36
N TYR A 351 -12.02 -16.22 4.43
CA TYR A 351 -10.57 -16.45 4.34
C TYR A 351 -10.24 -17.80 3.74
N GLU A 352 -11.04 -18.84 4.01
CA GLU A 352 -10.93 -20.14 3.35
C GLU A 352 -11.16 -20.02 1.85
N ARG A 353 -12.23 -19.38 1.41
CA ARG A 353 -12.52 -19.17 -0.03
C ARG A 353 -11.49 -18.27 -0.71
N ARG A 354 -11.00 -17.23 -0.03
CA ARG A 354 -9.91 -16.37 -0.54
C ARG A 354 -8.60 -17.12 -0.69
N SER A 355 -8.25 -17.89 0.33
CA SER A 355 -7.04 -18.71 0.30
C SER A 355 -7.18 -19.92 -0.60
N GLY A 356 -8.39 -20.41 -0.89
CA GLY A 356 -8.60 -21.67 -1.62
C GLY A 356 -7.83 -22.84 -0.98
N LEU A 357 -7.65 -22.81 0.35
CA LEU A 357 -6.90 -23.80 1.09
C LEU A 357 -7.64 -24.17 2.37
N SER A 358 -7.91 -25.46 2.55
CA SER A 358 -8.43 -26.02 3.78
C SER A 358 -7.28 -26.52 4.63
N ILE A 359 -7.03 -25.81 5.72
CA ILE A 359 -5.84 -25.99 6.56
C ILE A 359 -6.25 -26.18 8.01
N THR A 360 -5.67 -27.21 8.63
CA THR A 360 -5.72 -27.41 10.08
C THR A 360 -4.31 -27.48 10.63
N GLY A 361 -4.12 -27.06 11.88
CA GLY A 361 -2.85 -27.11 12.56
C GLY A 361 -3.02 -27.48 14.03
N TYR A 362 -2.10 -28.26 14.56
CA TYR A 362 -2.12 -28.71 15.96
C TYR A 362 -0.70 -28.96 16.47
N GLU A 363 -0.53 -28.81 17.77
CA GLU A 363 0.72 -29.09 18.47
C GLU A 363 0.90 -30.60 18.68
N ILE A 364 2.15 -31.05 18.62
CA ILE A 364 2.58 -32.40 18.98
C ILE A 364 3.74 -32.29 19.98
N SER A 365 4.10 -33.39 20.65
CA SER A 365 5.24 -33.38 21.57
C SER A 365 6.52 -32.90 20.86
N GLY A 366 7.05 -31.75 21.28
CA GLY A 366 8.23 -31.12 20.69
C GLY A 366 8.05 -30.62 19.24
N GLY A 367 6.82 -30.39 18.77
CA GLY A 367 6.59 -30.07 17.37
C GLY A 367 5.24 -29.45 17.02
N TYR A 368 5.05 -29.18 15.73
CA TYR A 368 3.80 -28.65 15.18
C TYR A 368 3.49 -29.29 13.83
N VAL A 369 2.23 -29.60 13.59
CA VAL A 369 1.76 -30.21 12.34
C VAL A 369 0.76 -29.29 11.65
N ILE A 370 0.92 -29.09 10.34
CA ILE A 370 -0.05 -28.44 9.46
C ILE A 370 -0.53 -29.47 8.43
N LYS A 371 -1.84 -29.66 8.32
CA LYS A 371 -2.47 -30.47 7.27
C LYS A 371 -3.12 -29.57 6.22
N ILE A 372 -2.95 -29.90 4.94
CA ILE A 372 -3.48 -29.14 3.80
C ILE A 372 -4.17 -30.09 2.84
N LYS A 373 -5.48 -29.90 2.63
CA LYS A 373 -6.30 -30.82 1.84
C LYS A 373 -5.94 -30.79 0.35
N GLU A 374 -5.67 -29.61 -0.20
CA GLU A 374 -5.40 -29.39 -1.63
C GLU A 374 -4.03 -29.88 -2.08
N GLY A 375 -3.13 -30.10 -1.12
CA GLY A 375 -1.78 -30.61 -1.34
C GLY A 375 -0.69 -29.55 -1.32
N ILE A 376 0.55 -29.99 -1.09
CA ILE A 376 1.73 -29.15 -0.96
C ILE A 376 2.62 -29.32 -2.19
N PRO A 377 3.06 -28.22 -2.85
CA PRO A 377 4.00 -28.28 -3.96
C PRO A 377 5.40 -28.65 -3.46
N ILE A 378 5.69 -29.96 -3.41
CA ILE A 378 6.96 -30.51 -2.91
C ILE A 378 8.15 -29.96 -3.70
N GLU A 379 8.04 -29.87 -5.02
CA GLU A 379 9.08 -29.27 -5.88
C GLU A 379 9.45 -27.84 -5.44
N GLY A 380 8.44 -27.03 -5.10
CA GLY A 380 8.66 -25.67 -4.62
C GLY A 380 9.40 -25.60 -3.27
N ILE A 381 9.20 -26.60 -2.42
CA ILE A 381 9.97 -26.73 -1.17
C ILE A 381 11.41 -27.16 -1.47
N VAL A 382 11.61 -28.16 -2.33
CA VAL A 382 12.93 -28.63 -2.78
C VAL A 382 13.74 -27.47 -3.37
N LYS A 383 13.16 -26.65 -4.24
CA LYS A 383 13.85 -25.50 -4.86
C LYS A 383 14.22 -24.37 -3.88
N GLN A 384 13.76 -24.44 -2.62
CA GLN A 384 13.91 -23.37 -1.64
C GLN A 384 14.39 -23.85 -0.26
N TYR A 385 14.71 -25.14 -0.12
CA TYR A 385 14.96 -25.81 1.17
C TYR A 385 16.04 -25.12 2.02
N ARG A 386 17.03 -24.49 1.36
CA ARG A 386 18.15 -23.81 2.02
C ARG A 386 17.72 -22.62 2.87
N ILE A 387 16.47 -22.14 2.72
CA ILE A 387 15.88 -21.13 3.61
C ILE A 387 15.44 -21.76 4.95
N ILE A 388 15.06 -23.04 4.94
CA ILE A 388 14.59 -23.77 6.13
C ILE A 388 15.74 -24.45 6.86
N GLY A 389 16.67 -25.11 6.16
CA GLY A 389 17.70 -25.92 6.79
C GLY A 389 18.87 -26.26 5.87
N ARG A 390 19.80 -27.07 6.36
CA ARG A 390 21.09 -27.29 5.69
C ARG A 390 21.11 -28.47 4.76
N LYS A 391 20.49 -29.59 5.17
CA LYS A 391 20.50 -30.87 4.45
C LYS A 391 19.11 -31.20 3.94
N LEU A 392 19.02 -31.63 2.69
CA LEU A 392 17.80 -32.07 2.04
C LEU A 392 17.86 -33.58 1.81
N ILE A 393 16.79 -34.29 2.18
CA ILE A 393 16.58 -35.70 1.86
C ILE A 393 15.25 -35.80 1.12
N VAL A 394 15.24 -36.41 -0.06
CA VAL A 394 14.05 -36.63 -0.87
C VAL A 394 13.82 -38.13 -1.01
N SER A 395 12.63 -38.61 -0.67
CA SER A 395 12.28 -40.04 -0.76
C SER A 395 10.79 -40.21 -1.08
N ASN A 396 10.48 -40.95 -2.14
CA ASN A 396 9.11 -41.32 -2.54
C ASN A 396 8.10 -40.15 -2.53
N GLY A 397 8.50 -38.98 -3.04
CA GLY A 397 7.65 -37.78 -3.08
C GLY A 397 7.49 -37.05 -1.74
N ASN A 398 8.20 -37.47 -0.70
CA ASN A 398 8.33 -36.77 0.57
C ASN A 398 9.69 -36.12 0.69
N VAL A 399 9.76 -35.07 1.52
CA VAL A 399 10.98 -34.31 1.76
C VAL A 399 11.23 -34.18 3.25
N ALA A 400 12.47 -34.43 3.67
CA ALA A 400 12.96 -34.09 5.00
C ALA A 400 14.06 -33.04 4.87
N ILE A 401 13.93 -31.94 5.61
CA ILE A 401 14.92 -30.87 5.71
C ILE A 401 15.47 -30.89 7.13
N LEU A 402 16.78 -31.10 7.24
CA LEU A 402 17.48 -31.25 8.51
C LEU A 402 18.41 -30.05 8.77
N ASP A 403 18.47 -29.66 10.03
CA ASP A 403 19.50 -28.80 10.60
C ASP A 403 19.87 -29.31 12.00
N SER A 404 20.89 -28.73 12.63
CA SER A 404 21.41 -29.20 13.93
C SER A 404 20.36 -29.36 15.04
N VAL A 405 19.30 -28.55 15.01
CA VAL A 405 18.27 -28.49 16.08
C VAL A 405 16.83 -28.71 15.59
N ARG A 406 16.63 -29.00 14.30
CA ARG A 406 15.30 -29.03 13.68
C ARG A 406 15.19 -30.06 12.57
N GLU A 407 14.01 -30.69 12.50
CA GLU A 407 13.60 -31.58 11.44
C GLU A 407 12.25 -31.12 10.88
N VAL A 408 12.21 -30.87 9.57
CA VAL A 408 10.98 -30.52 8.84
C VAL A 408 10.68 -31.62 7.84
N ARG A 409 9.58 -32.34 8.05
CA ARG A 409 9.07 -33.36 7.14
C ARG A 409 7.87 -32.82 6.38
N VAL A 410 7.92 -32.93 5.05
CA VAL A 410 6.87 -32.49 4.15
C VAL A 410 6.43 -33.66 3.30
N SER A 411 5.15 -33.99 3.39
CA SER A 411 4.46 -34.94 2.51
C SER A 411 3.42 -34.21 1.66
N LYS A 412 2.74 -34.93 0.76
CA LYS A 412 1.72 -34.35 -0.13
C LYS A 412 0.68 -33.50 0.61
N HIS A 413 0.30 -33.86 1.84
CA HIS A 413 -0.78 -33.20 2.60
C HIS A 413 -0.37 -32.73 3.99
N THR A 414 0.90 -32.88 4.39
CA THR A 414 1.32 -32.60 5.77
C THR A 414 2.68 -31.92 5.82
N ILE A 415 2.78 -30.90 6.65
CA ILE A 415 4.04 -30.31 7.12
C ILE A 415 4.14 -30.66 8.59
N GLU A 416 5.11 -31.48 8.96
CA GLU A 416 5.45 -31.80 10.34
C GLU A 416 6.79 -31.17 10.66
N VAL A 417 6.84 -30.42 11.76
CA VAL A 417 8.08 -29.83 12.27
C VAL A 417 8.33 -30.33 13.67
N ARG A 418 9.53 -30.85 13.91
CA ARG A 418 10.06 -31.14 15.24
C ARG A 418 11.27 -30.24 15.47
N SER A 419 11.23 -29.46 16.53
CA SER A 419 12.26 -28.45 16.82
C SER A 419 12.22 -28.12 18.31
N SER A 420 13.40 -28.01 18.93
CA SER A 420 13.53 -27.45 20.28
C SER A 420 13.11 -25.98 20.32
N GLU A 421 13.20 -25.27 19.19
CA GLU A 421 12.87 -23.86 19.06
C GLU A 421 11.67 -23.62 18.14
N ASN A 422 10.62 -22.98 18.66
CA ASN A 422 9.50 -22.39 17.92
C ASN A 422 8.99 -23.23 16.72
N PRO A 423 8.56 -24.50 16.91
CA PRO A 423 8.15 -25.40 15.81
C PRO A 423 7.01 -24.82 14.95
N PHE A 424 6.11 -24.04 15.56
CA PHE A 424 5.04 -23.33 14.86
C PHE A 424 5.57 -22.34 13.81
N GLU A 425 6.61 -21.56 14.12
CA GLU A 425 7.16 -20.57 13.18
C GLU A 425 7.78 -21.23 11.95
N TYR A 426 8.44 -22.37 12.14
CA TYR A 426 9.03 -23.14 11.04
C TYR A 426 7.99 -23.86 10.19
N ALA A 427 6.89 -24.35 10.80
CA ALA A 427 5.76 -24.90 10.05
C ALA A 427 5.14 -23.83 9.14
N ILE A 428 4.98 -22.61 9.68
CA ILE A 428 4.50 -21.45 8.93
C ILE A 428 5.52 -20.99 7.88
N LEU A 429 6.82 -20.99 8.17
CA LEU A 429 7.85 -20.66 7.20
C LEU A 429 7.80 -21.62 6.00
N THR A 430 7.67 -22.92 6.27
CA THR A 430 7.54 -23.96 5.24
C THR A 430 6.28 -23.73 4.40
N LEU A 431 5.16 -23.41 5.06
CA LEU A 431 3.92 -23.04 4.37
C LEU A 431 4.09 -21.77 3.49
N LYS A 432 4.82 -20.76 3.96
CA LYS A 432 5.13 -19.55 3.16
C LYS A 432 5.91 -19.92 1.90
N LEU A 433 6.89 -20.83 2.00
CA LEU A 433 7.67 -21.29 0.84
C LEU A 433 6.81 -22.05 -0.17
N ALA A 434 5.92 -22.92 0.30
CA ALA A 434 4.97 -23.63 -0.54
C ALA A 434 4.06 -22.65 -1.31
N ILE A 435 3.40 -21.74 -0.59
CA ILE A 435 2.42 -20.80 -1.18
C ILE A 435 3.08 -19.82 -2.13
N ARG A 436 4.23 -19.25 -1.75
CA ARG A 436 4.88 -18.25 -2.60
C ARG A 436 5.42 -18.84 -3.91
N TRP A 437 5.67 -20.15 -3.93
CA TRP A 437 6.09 -20.85 -5.14
C TRP A 437 4.88 -21.17 -6.02
N SER A 438 3.85 -21.81 -5.48
CA SER A 438 2.66 -22.21 -6.27
C SER A 438 1.80 -21.05 -6.76
N ARG A 439 1.90 -19.88 -6.13
CA ARG A 439 1.11 -18.69 -6.47
C ARG A 439 1.94 -17.50 -6.88
N CYS A 440 3.20 -17.73 -7.28
CA CYS A 440 4.08 -16.64 -7.64
C CYS A 440 3.49 -15.83 -8.81
N VAL A 441 3.63 -14.50 -8.74
CA VAL A 441 3.21 -13.56 -9.80
C VAL A 441 4.41 -12.95 -10.53
N GLY A 442 5.58 -13.58 -10.43
CA GLY A 442 6.80 -13.11 -11.10
C GLY A 442 7.30 -11.71 -10.68
N CYS A 443 6.88 -11.18 -9.52
CA CYS A 443 7.18 -9.77 -9.17
C CYS A 443 8.69 -9.52 -9.05
N GLY A 444 9.46 -10.48 -8.55
CA GLY A 444 10.92 -10.37 -8.39
C GLY A 444 11.39 -9.68 -7.12
N ASN A 445 10.51 -9.41 -6.16
CA ASN A 445 10.90 -8.80 -4.89
C ASN A 445 11.93 -9.65 -4.12
N CYS A 446 11.75 -10.98 -4.12
CA CYS A 446 12.65 -11.92 -3.45
C CYS A 446 14.08 -11.85 -3.99
N SER A 447 14.26 -11.79 -5.32
CA SER A 447 15.56 -11.68 -5.96
C SER A 447 16.20 -10.31 -5.73
N LEU A 448 15.40 -9.23 -5.81
CA LEU A 448 15.85 -7.86 -5.56
C LEU A 448 16.46 -7.69 -4.17
N TRP A 449 15.83 -8.27 -3.15
CA TRP A 449 16.24 -8.16 -1.75
C TRP A 449 17.24 -9.22 -1.30
N CYS A 450 17.56 -10.20 -2.15
CA CYS A 450 18.50 -11.25 -1.78
C CYS A 450 19.93 -10.69 -1.73
N PRO A 451 20.57 -10.63 -0.56
CA PRO A 451 21.88 -10.02 -0.45
C PRO A 451 23.01 -10.81 -1.12
N ARG A 452 22.83 -12.13 -1.23
CA ARG A 452 23.80 -13.04 -1.84
C ARG A 452 23.53 -13.26 -3.32
N GLY A 453 22.50 -12.63 -3.88
CA GLY A 453 22.05 -12.89 -5.25
C GLY A 453 21.71 -14.38 -5.48
N ALA A 454 21.22 -15.07 -4.44
CA ALA A 454 20.99 -16.51 -4.44
C ALA A 454 19.65 -16.91 -5.07
N ILE A 455 18.84 -15.97 -5.56
CA ILE A 455 17.47 -16.24 -6.03
C ILE A 455 17.33 -15.86 -7.50
N SER A 456 17.00 -16.85 -8.33
CA SER A 456 16.53 -16.69 -9.70
C SER A 456 15.00 -16.83 -9.75
N LEU A 457 14.40 -16.28 -10.82
CA LEU A 457 13.00 -16.52 -11.15
C LEU A 457 12.96 -17.36 -12.43
N ASN A 458 12.63 -18.65 -12.30
CA ASN A 458 12.47 -19.56 -13.42
C ASN A 458 10.97 -19.83 -13.64
N ASN A 459 10.45 -19.58 -14.84
CA ASN A 459 9.00 -19.59 -15.13
C ASN A 459 8.19 -18.78 -14.09
N GLU A 460 8.68 -17.59 -13.76
CA GLU A 460 8.11 -16.69 -12.74
C GLU A 460 8.13 -17.20 -11.29
N CYS A 461 8.63 -18.42 -11.02
CA CYS A 461 8.74 -19.01 -9.68
C CYS A 461 10.15 -18.86 -9.08
N PRO A 462 10.27 -18.65 -7.75
CA PRO A 462 11.58 -18.48 -7.11
C PRO A 462 12.32 -19.81 -6.97
N GLU A 463 13.59 -19.79 -7.37
CA GLU A 463 14.55 -20.89 -7.20
C GLU A 463 15.78 -20.39 -6.45
N VAL A 464 16.22 -21.13 -5.43
CA VAL A 464 17.28 -20.73 -4.51
C VAL A 464 18.53 -21.56 -4.80
N ASN A 465 19.63 -20.89 -5.14
CA ASN A 465 20.93 -21.53 -5.21
C ASN A 465 21.40 -21.89 -3.78
N PRO A 466 21.62 -23.18 -3.48
CA PRO A 466 21.93 -23.63 -2.13
C PRO A 466 23.33 -23.21 -1.64
N GLU A 467 24.28 -23.04 -2.56
CA GLU A 467 25.66 -22.64 -2.24
C GLU A 467 25.76 -21.16 -1.87
N LYS A 468 24.95 -20.31 -2.52
CA LYS A 468 24.93 -18.87 -2.25
C LYS A 468 24.03 -18.51 -1.07
N CYS A 469 23.00 -19.30 -0.80
CA CYS A 469 21.99 -18.99 0.19
C CYS A 469 22.46 -19.27 1.63
N ILE A 470 22.35 -18.23 2.47
CA ILE A 470 22.73 -18.24 3.88
C ILE A 470 21.53 -18.42 4.84
N GLY A 471 20.35 -18.77 4.32
CA GLY A 471 19.18 -19.04 5.17
C GLY A 471 18.53 -17.81 5.85
N CYS A 472 18.85 -16.58 5.43
CA CYS A 472 18.42 -15.37 6.16
C CYS A 472 16.91 -15.05 6.15
N GLY A 473 16.09 -15.71 5.33
CA GLY A 473 14.64 -15.51 5.31
C GLY A 473 14.10 -14.17 4.79
N ILE A 474 14.96 -13.17 4.50
CA ILE A 474 14.54 -11.83 4.01
C ILE A 474 13.62 -11.93 2.80
N CYS A 475 13.95 -12.82 1.86
CA CYS A 475 13.18 -13.00 0.64
C CYS A 475 11.74 -13.47 0.89
N VAL A 476 11.49 -14.16 2.01
CA VAL A 476 10.17 -14.60 2.44
C VAL A 476 9.43 -13.45 3.14
N GLU A 477 10.13 -12.71 4.01
CA GLU A 477 9.54 -11.56 4.73
C GLU A 477 9.04 -10.47 3.77
N VAL A 478 9.81 -10.17 2.72
CA VAL A 478 9.42 -9.15 1.74
C VAL A 478 8.38 -9.66 0.73
N CYS A 479 8.06 -10.95 0.72
CA CYS A 479 7.14 -11.53 -0.26
C CYS A 479 5.68 -11.12 0.03
N PRO A 480 4.98 -10.43 -0.90
CA PRO A 480 3.58 -10.08 -0.69
C PRO A 480 2.67 -11.30 -0.51
N LEU A 481 2.96 -12.44 -1.16
CA LEU A 481 2.16 -13.66 -1.02
C LEU A 481 2.24 -14.25 0.40
N ALA A 482 3.45 -14.29 0.97
CA ALA A 482 3.66 -14.76 2.33
C ALA A 482 2.90 -13.90 3.36
N GLU A 483 2.81 -12.60 3.13
CA GLU A 483 2.04 -11.69 3.99
C GLU A 483 0.52 -11.88 3.85
N VAL A 484 -0.03 -11.98 2.63
CA VAL A 484 -1.49 -12.17 2.48
C VAL A 484 -1.91 -13.54 2.94
N PHE A 485 -1.43 -14.54 2.22
CA PHE A 485 -2.03 -15.85 2.28
C PHE A 485 -1.67 -16.48 3.61
N THR A 486 -0.40 -16.41 4.00
CA THR A 486 0.01 -17.01 5.26
C THR A 486 -0.35 -16.11 6.45
N GLU A 487 0.21 -14.92 6.57
CA GLU A 487 0.03 -14.12 7.80
C GLU A 487 -1.40 -13.60 8.00
N LYS A 488 -2.04 -13.06 6.96
CA LYS A 488 -3.36 -12.42 7.10
C LYS A 488 -4.55 -13.38 6.97
N LEU A 489 -4.45 -14.41 6.13
CA LEU A 489 -5.56 -15.34 5.90
C LEU A 489 -5.44 -16.61 6.75
N ILE A 490 -4.33 -17.34 6.62
CA ILE A 490 -4.20 -18.68 7.20
C ILE A 490 -3.88 -18.60 8.70
N VAL A 491 -2.88 -17.82 9.10
CA VAL A 491 -2.47 -17.70 10.50
C VAL A 491 -3.60 -17.13 11.34
N SER A 492 -4.33 -16.14 10.82
CA SER A 492 -5.54 -15.64 11.47
C SER A 492 -6.58 -16.74 11.71
N ARG A 493 -6.75 -17.70 10.80
CA ARG A 493 -7.64 -18.86 11.00
C ARG A 493 -7.09 -19.83 12.04
N LEU A 494 -5.81 -20.18 11.94
CA LEU A 494 -5.15 -21.12 12.87
C LEU A 494 -5.17 -20.61 14.32
N VAL A 495 -5.01 -19.31 14.53
CA VAL A 495 -5.02 -18.67 15.87
C VAL A 495 -6.43 -18.20 16.27
N GLY A 496 -7.42 -18.29 15.38
CA GLY A 496 -8.78 -17.81 15.64
C GLY A 496 -8.90 -16.29 15.80
N ASN A 497 -7.93 -15.51 15.33
CA ASN A 497 -7.90 -14.05 15.49
C ASN A 497 -7.70 -13.31 14.14
N PRO A 498 -8.77 -12.77 13.54
CA PRO A 498 -8.68 -12.01 12.28
C PRO A 498 -8.12 -10.59 12.46
N LYS A 499 -7.96 -10.12 13.70
CA LYS A 499 -7.30 -8.83 14.02
C LYS A 499 -5.84 -9.01 14.45
N GLY A 500 -5.32 -10.24 14.43
CA GLY A 500 -3.92 -10.51 14.72
C GLY A 500 -3.00 -9.63 13.87
N ARG A 501 -2.01 -8.99 14.49
CA ARG A 501 -0.97 -8.28 13.75
C ARG A 501 -0.13 -9.34 13.01
N PRO A 502 0.25 -9.11 11.73
CA PRO A 502 1.10 -10.05 11.02
C PRO A 502 2.41 -10.24 11.79
N ARG A 503 2.83 -11.48 11.97
CA ARG A 503 4.08 -11.77 12.65
C ARG A 503 5.22 -11.36 11.72
N ARG A 504 6.09 -10.49 12.21
CA ARG A 504 7.37 -10.24 11.53
C ARG A 504 8.30 -11.39 11.91
N LEU A 505 8.98 -11.99 10.93
CA LEU A 505 10.13 -12.85 11.21
C LEU A 505 11.17 -11.98 11.92
N LYS A 506 11.17 -11.99 13.25
CA LYS A 506 11.63 -10.85 14.07
C LYS A 506 13.15 -10.79 14.29
N ALA A 507 13.95 -11.71 13.75
CA ALA A 507 15.38 -11.80 14.08
C ALA A 507 16.33 -11.50 12.91
N LEU A 508 16.18 -12.15 11.76
CA LEU A 508 17.24 -12.16 10.73
C LEU A 508 17.35 -10.88 9.88
N SER A 509 16.25 -10.18 9.59
CA SER A 509 16.29 -9.02 8.70
C SER A 509 16.83 -7.75 9.36
N LEU A 510 16.53 -7.53 10.64
CA LEU A 510 16.98 -6.35 11.37
C LEU A 510 18.47 -6.41 11.70
N GLU A 511 18.93 -7.57 12.17
CA GLU A 511 20.33 -7.92 12.41
C GLU A 511 21.15 -7.79 11.11
N TYR A 512 20.65 -8.37 10.01
CA TYR A 512 21.33 -8.30 8.71
C TYR A 512 21.39 -6.88 8.13
N VAL A 513 20.31 -6.09 8.24
CA VAL A 513 20.31 -4.68 7.82
C VAL A 513 21.24 -3.84 8.70
N LYS A 514 21.30 -4.11 10.01
CA LYS A 514 22.29 -3.48 10.91
C LYS A 514 23.72 -3.88 10.51
N ALA A 515 23.96 -5.14 10.17
CA ALA A 515 25.26 -5.64 9.73
C ALA A 515 25.71 -5.02 8.40
N LEU A 516 24.80 -4.90 7.41
CA LEU A 516 25.06 -4.18 6.15
C LEU A 516 25.41 -2.72 6.39
N ARG A 517 24.69 -2.03 7.30
CA ARG A 517 25.00 -0.65 7.70
C ARG A 517 26.40 -0.55 8.30
N ARG A 518 26.77 -1.46 9.21
CA ARG A 518 28.11 -1.52 9.81
C ARG A 518 29.20 -1.75 8.76
N LYS A 519 28.96 -2.63 7.78
CA LYS A 519 29.90 -2.93 6.68
C LYS A 519 30.04 -1.82 5.62
N GLN A 520 29.03 -0.97 5.45
CA GLN A 520 29.10 0.18 4.54
C GLN A 520 29.82 1.37 5.20
N ILE A 521 29.65 1.56 6.52
CA ILE A 521 30.36 2.60 7.27
C ILE A 521 31.88 2.37 7.22
N SER A 522 32.35 1.11 7.20
CA SER A 522 33.78 0.79 7.10
C SER A 522 34.39 0.99 5.71
N LYS A 523 33.61 1.33 4.68
CA LYS A 523 34.09 1.43 3.28
C LYS A 523 34.25 2.86 2.75
N GLU A 524 33.76 3.87 3.46
CA GLU A 524 33.72 5.27 2.96
C GLU A 524 34.26 6.33 3.95
N GLY A 525 35.03 5.96 4.97
CA GLY A 525 35.74 6.98 5.74
C GLY A 525 36.26 6.52 7.09
N ARG A 526 37.49 5.99 7.08
CA ARG A 526 38.60 6.25 8.00
C ARG A 526 39.65 5.16 7.76
N ASP A 527 40.80 5.57 7.24
CA ASP A 527 42.02 4.77 7.23
C ASP A 527 42.40 4.38 8.66
N SER A 528 42.69 3.09 8.86
CA SER A 528 43.90 2.54 9.49
C SER A 528 43.62 1.11 9.97
N GLU A 529 44.34 0.15 9.39
CA GLU A 529 44.65 -1.19 9.92
C GLU A 529 43.56 -1.97 10.66
N VAL A 530 42.92 -2.92 9.97
CA VAL A 530 42.75 -4.30 10.49
C VAL A 530 42.81 -5.25 9.29
N LYS A 531 44.03 -5.52 8.81
CA LYS A 531 44.30 -6.83 8.22
C LYS A 531 44.22 -7.85 9.36
N GLU A 532 43.70 -9.02 9.02
CA GLU A 532 43.56 -10.22 9.87
C GLU A 532 42.44 -10.15 10.92
N HIS A 533 41.36 -10.90 10.67
CA HIS A 533 40.70 -11.81 11.62
C HIS A 533 39.27 -12.08 11.16
N TYR A 534 39.03 -13.21 10.48
CA TYR A 534 37.74 -13.93 10.54
C TYR A 534 37.93 -15.43 10.26
N GLU A 535 38.97 -16.02 10.87
CA GLU A 535 39.01 -17.47 11.15
C GLU A 535 38.10 -17.86 12.35
N GLY A 536 37.51 -16.90 13.09
CA GLY A 536 36.73 -17.18 14.31
C GLY A 536 35.21 -17.04 14.23
N ILE A 537 34.56 -17.16 13.06
CA ILE A 537 33.07 -17.10 12.99
C ILE A 537 32.42 -18.39 13.51
N SER A 538 33.17 -19.49 13.59
CA SER A 538 32.73 -20.75 14.22
C SER A 538 32.55 -20.63 15.74
N ASP A 539 33.32 -19.77 16.39
CA ASP A 539 33.50 -19.79 17.85
C ASP A 539 32.47 -18.92 18.59
N LEU A 540 31.70 -18.10 17.85
CA LEU A 540 30.53 -17.38 18.37
C LEU A 540 29.32 -18.29 18.64
N PHE A 541 29.42 -19.58 18.33
CA PHE A 541 28.34 -20.57 18.47
C PHE A 541 28.71 -21.80 19.34
N SER A 542 29.86 -21.81 20.02
CA SER A 542 30.18 -22.84 21.01
C SER A 542 29.81 -22.35 22.41
N GLU A 543 28.73 -22.90 22.96
CA GLU A 543 28.47 -22.88 24.40
C GLU A 543 29.47 -23.83 25.06
N GLU A 544 30.49 -23.30 25.75
CA GLU A 544 31.17 -23.88 26.93
C GLU A 544 32.42 -23.03 27.29
N GLY A 545 32.58 -22.67 28.56
CA GLY A 545 33.89 -22.25 29.10
C GLY A 545 33.91 -21.11 30.11
N ASN A 546 33.72 -21.47 31.38
CA ASN A 546 33.93 -20.74 32.63
C ASN A 546 35.03 -19.67 32.69
N GLY A 547 34.77 -18.63 33.51
CA GLY A 547 35.74 -17.68 34.04
C GLY A 547 35.07 -16.45 34.62
#